data_AF-A0A4R8W6P6-F1
#
_entry.id   AF-A0A4R8W6P6-F1
#
_cell.length_a   1.000
_cell.length_b   1.000
_cell.length_c   1.000
_cell.angle_alpha   90.00
_cell.angle_beta   90.00
_cell.angle_gamma   90.00
#
_symmetry.space_group_name_H-M   'P 1'
#
loop_
_entity.id
_entity.type
_entity.pdbx_description
1 polymer ?
#
loop_
_entity_poly.entity_id
_entity_poly.type
_entity_poly.pdbx_seq_one_letter_code
_entity_poly.pdbx_strand_id
1 'polypeptide(L)'
;MMSYKFATDEMMTKINILKEEFSSIHDYSPIEHVNFRLKSPEGILKKAVRKGCPLVLDDIRAQIQDIAGIRITCSFISDTYRILDMLTSQQDITVLEVKDYIAAPKPNGYKSLHLIAAIPVFMSDRVEPVTVEIQIRTVAMDFWASLEHKIFYKYQGEVPVDLVHDLKQAADVANRLDVKMERLHDQVVALEPDDQAETDILSIAGLSQYALPEGFLSAISRSREDDELPERDRA
;
A
#
# COMPACT_ATOMS: atom_id res chain seq x y z
N MET A 1 -1.60 -6.40 21.88
CA MET A 1 -0.56 -6.94 20.97
C MET A 1 -1.13 -7.94 19.98
N MET A 2 -1.89 -8.97 20.42
CA MET A 2 -2.49 -9.95 19.51
C MET A 2 -3.44 -9.34 18.48
N SER A 3 -4.35 -8.43 18.89
CA SER A 3 -5.25 -7.73 17.97
C SER A 3 -4.52 -6.97 16.87
N TYR A 4 -3.40 -6.30 17.19
CA TYR A 4 -2.54 -5.63 16.21
C TYR A 4 -1.86 -6.58 15.22
N LYS A 5 -1.49 -7.80 15.67
CA LYS A 5 -0.98 -8.83 14.75
C LYS A 5 -2.06 -9.23 13.75
N PHE A 6 -3.26 -9.52 14.23
CA PHE A 6 -4.37 -9.94 13.37
C PHE A 6 -4.79 -8.83 12.39
N ALA A 7 -4.86 -7.58 12.84
CA ALA A 7 -5.09 -6.44 11.94
C ALA A 7 -4.02 -6.35 10.84
N THR A 8 -2.75 -6.64 11.19
CA THR A 8 -1.66 -6.66 10.22
C THR A 8 -1.80 -7.81 9.23
N ASP A 9 -2.13 -9.02 9.70
CA ASP A 9 -2.33 -10.19 8.85
C ASP A 9 -3.49 -9.97 7.86
N GLU A 10 -4.61 -9.41 8.33
CA GLU A 10 -5.79 -9.08 7.50
C GLU A 10 -5.45 -8.04 6.42
N MET A 11 -4.74 -6.98 6.79
CA MET A 11 -4.28 -5.98 5.84
C MET A 11 -3.27 -6.55 4.83
N MET A 12 -2.37 -7.45 5.27
CA MET A 12 -1.44 -8.11 4.35
C MET A 12 -2.19 -8.94 3.30
N THR A 13 -3.25 -9.65 3.69
CA THR A 13 -4.10 -10.38 2.73
C THR A 13 -4.73 -9.42 1.72
N LYS A 14 -5.34 -8.32 2.18
CA LYS A 14 -5.93 -7.30 1.29
C LYS A 14 -4.92 -6.73 0.30
N ILE A 15 -3.72 -6.39 0.77
CA ILE A 15 -2.67 -5.81 -0.08
C ILE A 15 -2.13 -6.84 -1.08
N ASN A 16 -1.99 -8.11 -0.68
CA ASN A 16 -1.54 -9.17 -1.58
C ASN A 16 -2.58 -9.45 -2.69
N ILE A 17 -3.87 -9.42 -2.35
CA ILE A 17 -4.96 -9.53 -3.35
C ILE A 17 -4.84 -8.38 -4.38
N LEU A 18 -4.68 -7.14 -3.92
CA LEU A 18 -4.47 -6.00 -4.83
C LEU A 18 -3.22 -6.20 -5.70
N LYS A 19 -2.12 -6.70 -5.13
CA LYS A 19 -0.89 -6.98 -5.91
C LYS A 19 -1.13 -8.02 -7.01
N GLU A 20 -1.83 -9.11 -6.71
CA GLU A 20 -2.14 -10.19 -7.65
C GLU A 20 -3.14 -9.76 -8.74
N GLU A 21 -4.16 -8.99 -8.37
CA GLU A 21 -5.16 -8.44 -9.29
C GLU A 21 -4.49 -7.54 -10.34
N PHE A 22 -3.60 -6.65 -9.92
CA PHE A 22 -2.85 -5.79 -10.86
C PHE A 22 -1.98 -6.57 -11.80
N SER A 23 -1.27 -7.59 -11.29
CA SER A 23 -0.38 -8.41 -12.11
C SER A 23 -1.14 -9.26 -13.14
N SER A 24 -2.45 -9.43 -12.97
CA SER A 24 -3.30 -10.21 -13.87
C SER A 24 -4.01 -9.34 -14.91
N ILE A 25 -4.29 -8.08 -14.59
CA ILE A 25 -5.03 -7.14 -15.46
C ILE A 25 -4.08 -6.23 -16.25
N HIS A 26 -2.91 -5.91 -15.70
CA HIS A 26 -1.94 -4.98 -16.28
C HIS A 26 -0.58 -5.65 -16.43
N ASP A 27 0.21 -5.21 -17.42
CA ASP A 27 1.56 -5.73 -17.67
C ASP A 27 2.59 -5.30 -16.60
N TYR A 28 2.18 -4.53 -15.58
CA TYR A 28 3.02 -4.18 -14.44
C TYR A 28 2.28 -4.19 -13.10
N SER A 29 3.01 -4.52 -12.03
CA SER A 29 2.52 -4.47 -10.65
C SER A 29 2.95 -3.16 -9.99
N PRO A 30 2.02 -2.35 -9.45
CA PRO A 30 2.35 -1.11 -8.73
C PRO A 30 3.03 -1.37 -7.38
N ILE A 31 3.00 -2.61 -6.87
CA ILE A 31 3.61 -3.00 -5.59
C ILE A 31 4.84 -3.86 -5.84
N GLU A 32 6.01 -3.33 -5.49
CA GLU A 32 7.28 -4.06 -5.51
C GLU A 32 7.36 -5.02 -4.31
N HIS A 33 7.25 -4.45 -3.12
CA HIS A 33 7.35 -5.21 -1.88
C HIS A 33 6.50 -4.61 -0.75
N VAL A 34 6.11 -5.48 0.17
CA VAL A 34 5.33 -5.12 1.35
C VAL A 34 6.05 -5.67 2.58
N ASN A 35 6.27 -4.81 3.56
CA ASN A 35 6.84 -5.18 4.85
C ASN A 35 5.87 -4.77 5.96
N PHE A 36 5.85 -5.53 7.04
CA PHE A 36 5.10 -5.14 8.23
C PHE A 36 5.97 -5.21 9.48
N ARG A 37 5.57 -4.46 10.50
CA ARG A 37 6.24 -4.41 11.78
C ARG A 37 5.23 -4.18 12.88
N LEU A 38 5.36 -4.95 13.96
CA LEU A 38 4.74 -4.66 15.23
C LEU A 38 5.74 -3.96 16.15
N LYS A 39 5.31 -2.87 16.79
CA LYS A 39 6.13 -2.17 17.78
C LYS A 39 6.30 -3.03 19.03
N SER A 40 7.52 -3.12 19.58
CA SER A 40 7.73 -3.85 20.83
C SER A 40 7.06 -3.15 22.00
N PRO A 41 6.66 -3.87 23.07
CA PRO A 41 6.09 -3.26 24.27
C PRO A 41 6.95 -2.12 24.84
N GLU A 42 8.28 -2.28 24.88
CA GLU A 42 9.20 -1.25 25.34
C GLU A 42 9.18 -0.02 24.41
N GLY A 43 9.08 -0.25 23.09
CA GLY A 43 8.95 0.83 22.10
C GLY A 43 7.64 1.60 22.22
N ILE A 44 6.54 0.92 22.59
CA ILE A 44 5.24 1.54 22.87
C ILE A 44 5.36 2.41 24.12
N LEU A 45 5.88 1.87 25.21
CA LEU A 45 6.06 2.61 26.47
C LEU A 45 6.95 3.84 26.29
N LYS A 46 8.09 3.71 25.61
CA LYS A 46 8.98 4.85 25.29
C LYS A 46 8.24 5.94 24.50
N LYS A 47 7.40 5.55 23.54
CA LYS A 47 6.64 6.51 22.73
C LYS A 47 5.52 7.17 23.55
N ALA A 48 4.84 6.41 24.42
CA ALA A 48 3.81 6.93 25.33
C ALA A 48 4.41 7.97 26.30
N VAL A 49 5.53 7.66 26.95
CA VAL A 49 6.24 8.58 27.83
C VAL A 49 6.68 9.84 27.08
N ARG A 50 7.27 9.70 25.88
CA ARG A 50 7.69 10.85 25.06
C ARG A 50 6.54 11.76 24.65
N LYS A 51 5.33 11.20 24.47
CA LYS A 51 4.11 11.95 24.15
C LYS A 51 3.38 12.50 25.39
N GLY A 52 3.80 12.14 26.60
CA GLY A 52 3.06 12.45 27.83
C GLY A 52 1.73 11.69 27.96
N CYS A 53 1.59 10.56 27.27
CA CYS A 53 0.39 9.73 27.33
C CYS A 53 0.35 8.95 28.66
N PRO A 54 -0.81 8.89 29.35
CA PRO A 54 -0.98 7.99 30.49
C PRO A 54 -0.64 6.54 30.12
N LEU A 55 0.01 5.82 31.03
CA LEU A 55 0.38 4.41 30.82
C LEU A 55 -0.79 3.45 31.11
N VAL A 56 -1.98 3.84 30.64
CA VAL A 56 -3.21 3.06 30.69
C VAL A 56 -3.46 2.49 29.30
N LEU A 57 -3.89 1.23 29.22
CA LEU A 57 -3.99 0.52 27.93
C LEU A 57 -4.87 1.24 26.92
N ASP A 58 -6.01 1.78 27.35
CA ASP A 58 -6.97 2.43 26.45
C ASP A 58 -6.45 3.77 25.94
N ASP A 59 -5.77 4.55 26.79
CA ASP A 59 -5.08 5.78 26.37
C ASP A 59 -3.96 5.50 25.37
N ILE A 60 -3.17 4.45 25.62
CA ILE A 60 -2.12 4.02 24.71
C ILE A 60 -2.71 3.64 23.35
N ARG A 61 -3.80 2.86 23.32
CA ARG A 61 -4.48 2.47 22.08
C ARG A 61 -4.99 3.70 21.31
N ALA A 62 -5.55 4.67 22.02
CA ALA A 62 -6.09 5.89 21.40
C ALA A 62 -5.00 6.82 20.84
N GLN A 63 -3.85 6.94 21.52
CA GLN A 63 -2.84 7.96 21.20
C GLN A 63 -1.62 7.43 20.42
N ILE A 64 -1.38 6.13 20.42
CA ILE A 64 -0.25 5.48 19.75
C ILE A 64 -0.76 4.71 18.52
N GLN A 65 -0.83 5.41 17.40
CA GLN A 65 -1.42 4.90 16.15
C GLN A 65 -0.49 4.01 15.32
N ASP A 66 0.81 3.94 15.63
CA ASP A 66 1.84 3.18 14.89
C ASP A 66 2.27 1.89 15.62
N ILE A 67 1.35 1.25 16.35
CA ILE A 67 1.64 -0.04 17.01
C ILE A 67 1.75 -1.14 15.96
N ALA A 68 0.81 -1.18 15.01
CA ALA A 68 0.91 -1.94 13.78
C ALA A 68 1.32 -0.99 12.64
N GLY A 69 2.44 -1.31 11.98
CA GLY A 69 2.95 -0.53 10.86
C GLY A 69 3.12 -1.41 9.63
N ILE A 70 2.57 -0.99 8.51
CA ILE A 70 2.75 -1.62 7.20
C ILE A 70 3.49 -0.63 6.31
N ARG A 71 4.41 -1.15 5.50
CA ARG A 71 5.13 -0.38 4.50
C ARG A 71 4.92 -1.02 3.15
N ILE A 72 4.34 -0.25 2.23
CA ILE A 72 4.14 -0.62 0.84
C ILE A 72 5.13 0.19 0.03
N THR A 73 5.98 -0.51 -0.72
CA THR A 73 6.90 0.12 -1.65
C THR A 73 6.42 -0.11 -3.07
N CYS A 74 6.26 0.99 -3.79
CA CYS A 74 5.77 1.07 -5.15
C CYS A 74 6.90 1.42 -6.13
N SER A 75 6.63 1.16 -7.41
CA SER A 75 7.55 1.47 -8.50
C SER A 75 7.59 2.98 -8.77
N PHE A 76 6.42 3.61 -8.86
CA PHE A 76 6.30 5.04 -9.19
C PHE A 76 5.56 5.87 -8.13
N ILE A 77 5.58 7.19 -8.29
CA ILE A 77 4.90 8.11 -7.36
C ILE A 77 3.38 8.01 -7.52
N SER A 78 2.88 7.98 -8.75
CA SER A 78 1.46 7.77 -9.08
C SER A 78 0.90 6.49 -8.46
N ASP A 79 1.66 5.40 -8.49
CA ASP A 79 1.29 4.14 -7.84
C ASP A 79 1.03 4.32 -6.34
N THR A 80 1.79 5.18 -5.66
CA THR A 80 1.56 5.41 -4.23
C THR A 80 0.17 5.97 -3.94
N TYR A 81 -0.33 6.87 -4.81
CA TYR A 81 -1.67 7.43 -4.71
C TYR A 81 -2.72 6.42 -5.16
N ARG A 82 -2.44 5.64 -6.20
CA ARG A 82 -3.35 4.57 -6.64
C ARG A 82 -3.59 3.55 -5.55
N ILE A 83 -2.53 3.10 -4.87
CA ILE A 83 -2.65 2.20 -3.72
C ILE A 83 -3.43 2.85 -2.58
N LEU A 84 -3.20 4.15 -2.29
CA LEU A 84 -3.98 4.87 -1.28
C LEU A 84 -5.47 4.84 -1.62
N ASP A 85 -5.84 5.21 -2.85
CA ASP A 85 -7.23 5.26 -3.29
C ASP A 85 -7.91 3.90 -3.18
N MET A 86 -7.22 2.82 -3.57
CA MET A 86 -7.75 1.46 -3.48
C MET A 86 -7.88 0.93 -2.06
N LEU A 87 -7.02 1.34 -1.14
CA LEU A 87 -7.16 0.98 0.27
C LEU A 87 -8.29 1.77 0.91
N THR A 88 -8.40 3.07 0.61
CA THR A 88 -9.41 3.95 1.19
C THR A 88 -10.82 3.72 0.63
N SER A 89 -10.95 3.07 -0.52
CA SER A 89 -12.24 2.69 -1.11
C SER A 89 -12.85 1.41 -0.53
N GLN A 90 -12.08 0.62 0.24
CA GLN A 90 -12.60 -0.61 0.86
C GLN A 90 -13.57 -0.28 1.99
N GLN A 91 -14.74 -0.94 1.98
CA GLN A 91 -15.85 -0.64 2.90
C GLN A 91 -15.52 -0.89 4.37
N ASP A 92 -14.60 -1.81 4.65
CA ASP A 92 -14.19 -2.19 6.00
C ASP A 92 -12.94 -1.46 6.50
N ILE A 93 -12.40 -0.51 5.71
CA ILE A 93 -11.27 0.33 6.12
C ILE A 93 -11.79 1.71 6.51
N THR A 94 -11.69 2.04 7.81
CA THR A 94 -12.04 3.38 8.29
C THR A 94 -10.81 4.28 8.26
N VAL A 95 -10.78 5.27 7.36
CA VAL A 95 -9.71 6.27 7.30
C VAL A 95 -9.79 7.21 8.50
N LEU A 96 -8.72 7.25 9.30
CA LEU A 96 -8.62 8.17 10.44
C LEU A 96 -7.83 9.43 10.08
N GLU A 97 -6.74 9.29 9.33
CA GLU A 97 -5.88 10.41 8.94
C GLU A 97 -5.04 10.06 7.70
N VAL A 98 -4.86 11.02 6.79
CA VAL A 98 -3.92 10.91 5.66
C VAL A 98 -2.90 12.05 5.76
N LYS A 99 -1.60 11.71 5.74
CA LYS A 99 -0.50 12.68 5.72
C LYS A 99 0.31 12.51 4.45
N ASP A 100 0.19 13.50 3.58
CA ASP A 100 0.90 13.51 2.31
C ASP A 100 2.23 14.28 2.42
N TYR A 101 3.29 13.55 2.75
CA TYR A 101 4.65 14.11 2.73
C TYR A 101 5.30 14.01 1.34
N ILE A 102 4.62 13.48 0.32
CA ILE A 102 5.11 13.52 -1.05
C ILE A 102 4.86 14.93 -1.61
N ALA A 103 3.62 15.42 -1.47
CA ALA A 103 3.20 16.76 -1.84
C ALA A 103 3.76 17.85 -0.91
N ALA A 104 3.80 17.58 0.41
CA ALA A 104 4.37 18.48 1.42
C ALA A 104 5.52 17.81 2.21
N PRO A 105 6.73 17.70 1.62
CA PRO A 105 7.88 17.05 2.26
C PRO A 105 8.27 17.73 3.57
N LYS A 106 8.80 16.94 4.51
CA LYS A 106 9.35 17.51 5.75
C LYS A 106 10.61 18.34 5.47
N PRO A 107 11.00 19.25 6.38
CA PRO A 107 12.17 20.11 6.18
C PRO A 107 13.48 19.37 5.91
N ASN A 108 13.63 18.14 6.42
CA ASN A 108 14.79 17.25 6.23
C ASN A 108 14.79 16.52 4.87
N GLY A 109 13.77 16.69 4.03
CA GLY A 109 13.64 16.02 2.73
C GLY A 109 12.83 14.72 2.77
N TYR A 110 12.32 14.31 3.93
CA TYR A 110 11.52 13.10 4.06
C TYR A 110 10.22 13.17 3.23
N LYS A 111 9.97 12.13 2.43
CA LYS A 111 8.77 11.90 1.63
C LYS A 111 8.20 10.51 1.87
N SER A 112 6.87 10.43 1.98
CA SER A 112 6.07 9.21 2.12
C SER A 112 4.60 9.62 2.19
N LEU A 113 3.70 8.74 1.76
CA LEU A 113 2.27 8.89 2.02
C LEU A 113 1.90 8.05 3.24
N HIS A 114 1.34 8.66 4.29
CA HIS A 114 0.93 7.95 5.51
C HIS A 114 -0.58 7.89 5.59
N LEU A 115 -1.12 6.68 5.61
CA LEU A 115 -2.52 6.41 5.90
C LEU A 115 -2.61 5.82 7.30
N ILE A 116 -3.36 6.46 8.19
CA ILE A 116 -3.73 5.92 9.49
C ILE A 116 -5.18 5.47 9.36
N ALA A 117 -5.42 4.17 9.53
CA ALA A 117 -6.74 3.57 9.36
C ALA A 117 -7.08 2.65 10.54
N ALA A 118 -8.38 2.48 10.81
CA ALA A 118 -8.91 1.48 11.73
C ALA A 118 -9.51 0.31 10.95
N ILE A 119 -9.10 -0.90 11.32
CA ILE A 119 -9.50 -2.17 10.69
C ILE A 119 -10.27 -3.02 11.72
N PRO A 120 -11.45 -3.56 11.38
CA PRO A 120 -12.24 -4.37 12.30
C PRO A 120 -11.63 -5.77 12.47
N VAL A 121 -11.04 -6.05 13.63
CA VAL A 121 -10.53 -7.39 13.94
C VAL A 121 -11.61 -8.22 14.62
N PHE A 122 -12.02 -9.30 13.97
CA PHE A 122 -13.02 -10.24 14.48
C PHE A 122 -12.38 -11.24 15.46
N MET A 123 -12.66 -11.07 16.74
CA MET A 123 -12.26 -11.99 17.81
C MET A 123 -13.41 -12.97 18.13
N SER A 124 -13.13 -13.99 18.95
CA SER A 124 -14.13 -15.00 19.32
C SER A 124 -15.37 -14.46 20.04
N ASP A 125 -15.23 -13.34 20.73
CA ASP A 125 -16.24 -12.76 21.63
C ASP A 125 -16.68 -11.34 21.25
N ARG A 126 -15.96 -10.68 20.33
CA ARG A 126 -16.17 -9.27 19.98
C ARG A 126 -15.52 -8.92 18.65
N VAL A 127 -15.85 -7.74 18.14
CA VAL A 127 -15.09 -7.08 17.07
C VAL A 127 -14.36 -5.88 17.67
N GLU A 128 -13.06 -5.77 17.45
CA GLU A 128 -12.22 -4.68 17.97
C GLU A 128 -11.67 -3.86 16.80
N PRO A 129 -11.98 -2.55 16.69
CA PRO A 129 -11.34 -1.70 15.70
C PRO A 129 -9.88 -1.46 16.11
N VAL A 130 -8.95 -1.81 15.23
CA VAL A 130 -7.52 -1.72 15.50
C VAL A 130 -6.87 -0.74 14.54
N THR A 131 -6.12 0.21 15.09
CA THR A 131 -5.39 1.20 14.31
C THR A 131 -4.14 0.60 13.67
N VAL A 132 -3.97 0.84 12.38
CA VAL A 132 -2.79 0.47 11.57
C VAL A 132 -2.28 1.71 10.85
N GLU A 133 -0.97 1.94 10.92
CA GLU A 133 -0.29 2.95 10.10
C GLU A 133 0.28 2.29 8.85
N ILE A 134 -0.14 2.76 7.67
CA ILE A 134 0.31 2.28 6.37
C ILE A 134 1.15 3.38 5.73
N GLN A 135 2.41 3.08 5.45
CA GLN A 135 3.35 3.99 4.81
C GLN A 135 3.58 3.54 3.38
N ILE A 136 3.16 4.34 2.41
CA ILE A 136 3.28 4.06 0.98
C ILE A 136 4.41 4.95 0.43
N ARG A 137 5.34 4.34 -0.31
CA ARG A 137 6.60 4.97 -0.74
C ARG A 137 7.05 4.44 -2.09
N THR A 138 7.87 5.20 -2.81
CA THR A 138 8.70 4.64 -3.89
C THR A 138 9.92 3.90 -3.32
N VAL A 139 10.61 3.13 -4.16
CA VAL A 139 11.89 2.49 -3.82
C VAL A 139 12.92 3.52 -3.35
N ALA A 140 13.03 4.66 -4.03
CA ALA A 140 14.01 5.70 -3.68
C ALA A 140 13.67 6.39 -2.34
N MET A 141 12.38 6.68 -2.09
CA MET A 141 11.91 7.21 -0.81
C MET A 141 12.20 6.24 0.34
N ASP A 142 11.99 4.94 0.15
CA ASP A 142 12.23 3.97 1.22
C ASP A 142 13.72 3.79 1.53
N PHE A 143 14.56 3.76 0.50
CA PHE A 143 16.00 3.71 0.67
C PHE A 143 16.51 4.92 1.47
N TRP A 144 16.11 6.13 1.06
CA TRP A 144 16.50 7.36 1.74
C TRP A 144 16.04 7.39 3.20
N ALA A 145 14.76 7.10 3.45
CA ALA A 145 14.19 7.12 4.79
C ALA A 145 14.81 6.05 5.71
N SER A 146 15.18 4.90 5.16
CA SER A 146 15.86 3.85 5.92
C SER A 146 17.28 4.25 6.31
N LEU A 147 18.00 4.99 5.46
CA LEU A 147 19.31 5.54 5.79
C LEU A 147 19.21 6.65 6.84
N GLU A 148 18.30 7.61 6.64
CA GLU A 148 18.04 8.70 7.58
C GLU A 148 17.75 8.15 8.99
N HIS A 149 16.84 7.19 9.09
CA HIS A 149 16.46 6.61 10.38
C HIS A 149 17.65 5.93 11.07
N LYS A 150 18.52 5.23 10.32
CA LYS A 150 19.74 4.60 10.88
C LYS A 150 20.73 5.64 11.41
N ILE A 151 20.90 6.75 10.69
CA ILE A 151 21.78 7.85 11.11
C ILE A 151 21.23 8.50 12.37
N PHE A 152 19.96 8.95 12.36
CA PHE A 152 19.34 9.58 13.52
C PHE A 152 19.34 8.68 14.76
N TYR A 153 19.13 7.37 14.58
CA TYR A 153 19.24 6.41 15.67
C TYR A 153 20.65 6.35 16.26
N LYS A 154 21.69 6.27 15.41
CA LYS A 154 23.10 6.20 15.84
C LYS A 154 23.53 7.46 16.60
N TYR A 155 23.07 8.63 16.17
CA TYR A 155 23.38 9.92 16.79
C TYR A 155 22.40 10.32 17.90
N GLN A 156 21.50 9.43 18.32
CA GLN A 156 20.47 9.71 19.33
C GLN A 156 19.62 10.97 19.03
N GLY A 157 19.48 11.32 17.75
CA GLY A 157 18.78 12.52 17.29
C GLY A 157 19.66 13.76 17.07
N GLU A 158 20.91 13.78 17.55
CA GLU A 158 21.83 14.91 17.43
C GLU A 158 22.76 14.75 16.22
N VAL A 159 22.17 14.78 15.02
CA VAL A 159 22.90 14.61 13.76
C VAL A 159 23.61 15.92 13.40
N PRO A 160 24.91 15.88 13.01
CA PRO A 160 25.63 17.06 12.53
C PRO A 160 24.91 17.77 11.37
N VAL A 161 24.92 19.11 11.37
CA VAL A 161 24.19 19.93 10.40
C VAL A 161 24.58 19.62 8.96
N ASP A 162 25.88 19.43 8.69
CA ASP A 162 26.38 19.09 7.35
C ASP A 162 25.77 17.78 6.84
N LEU A 163 25.65 16.77 7.72
CA LEU A 163 25.05 15.49 7.36
C LEU A 163 23.54 15.59 7.12
N VAL A 164 22.84 16.45 7.88
CA VAL A 164 21.41 16.74 7.62
C VAL A 164 21.22 17.42 6.27
N HIS A 165 22.12 18.34 5.91
CA HIS A 165 22.10 19.01 4.63
C HIS A 165 22.38 18.04 3.48
N ASP A 166 23.40 17.18 3.60
CA ASP A 166 23.72 16.17 2.59
C ASP A 166 22.60 15.14 2.42
N LEU A 167 21.96 14.72 3.51
CA LEU A 167 20.76 13.88 3.45
C LEU A 167 19.65 14.57 2.67
N LYS A 168 19.38 15.85 2.94
CA LYS A 168 18.36 16.60 2.20
C LYS A 168 18.68 16.67 0.70
N GLN A 169 19.93 16.96 0.33
CA GLN A 169 20.34 16.95 -1.07
C GLN A 169 20.16 15.58 -1.73
N ALA A 170 20.48 14.50 -1.02
CA ALA A 170 20.25 13.15 -1.49
C ALA A 170 18.75 12.87 -1.70
N ALA A 171 17.87 13.40 -0.85
CA ALA A 171 16.42 13.29 -1.01
C ALA A 171 15.96 14.00 -2.30
N ASP A 172 16.48 15.19 -2.58
CA ASP A 172 16.15 15.96 -3.77
C ASP A 172 16.63 15.26 -5.06
N VAL A 173 17.80 14.61 -5.01
CA VAL A 173 18.30 13.77 -6.11
C VAL A 173 17.41 12.54 -6.32
N ALA A 174 17.06 11.84 -5.24
CA ALA A 174 16.17 10.68 -5.28
C ALA A 174 14.80 11.04 -5.89
N ASN A 175 14.22 12.17 -5.48
CA ASN A 175 12.96 12.64 -6.03
C ASN A 175 13.04 12.96 -7.52
N ARG A 176 14.14 13.57 -7.99
CA ARG A 176 14.34 13.82 -9.43
C ARG A 176 14.47 12.53 -10.22
N LEU A 177 15.08 11.50 -9.64
CA LEU A 177 15.16 10.18 -10.25
C LEU A 177 13.76 9.56 -10.37
N ASP A 178 12.98 9.54 -9.29
CA ASP A 178 11.61 9.00 -9.30
C ASP A 178 10.76 9.65 -10.40
N VAL A 179 10.71 10.99 -10.44
CA VAL A 179 9.95 11.74 -11.45
C VAL A 179 10.43 11.44 -12.88
N LYS A 180 11.74 11.30 -13.07
CA LYS A 180 12.30 10.98 -14.40
C LYS A 180 11.93 9.56 -14.83
N MET A 181 12.01 8.59 -13.92
CA MET A 181 11.73 7.18 -14.20
C MET A 181 10.24 6.98 -14.50
N GLU A 182 9.37 7.62 -13.73
CA GLU A 182 7.92 7.63 -13.99
C GLU A 182 7.60 8.20 -15.37
N ARG A 183 8.14 9.38 -15.69
CA ARG A 183 7.96 9.97 -17.02
C ARG A 183 8.48 9.09 -18.17
N LEU A 184 9.54 8.30 -17.94
CA LEU A 184 10.04 7.36 -18.95
C LEU A 184 9.11 6.17 -19.10
N HIS A 185 8.56 5.66 -18.00
CA HIS A 185 7.55 4.60 -18.01
C HIS A 185 6.30 5.03 -18.78
N ASP A 186 5.76 6.23 -18.49
CA ASP A 186 4.60 6.78 -19.21
C ASP A 186 4.83 6.89 -20.72
N GLN A 187 6.05 7.24 -21.13
CA GLN A 187 6.43 7.30 -22.54
C GLN A 187 6.49 5.93 -23.20
N VAL A 188 6.97 4.90 -22.50
CA VAL A 188 7.01 3.53 -23.02
C VAL A 188 5.59 3.00 -23.20
N VAL A 189 4.74 3.14 -22.18
CA VAL A 189 3.34 2.72 -22.23
C VAL A 189 2.58 3.43 -23.36
N ALA A 190 2.87 4.71 -23.62
CA ALA A 190 2.25 5.45 -24.72
C ALA A 190 2.75 5.04 -26.12
N LEU A 191 3.89 4.33 -26.21
CA LEU A 191 4.48 3.87 -27.47
C LEU A 191 4.16 2.40 -27.78
N GLU A 192 3.71 1.63 -26.79
CA GLU A 192 3.22 0.27 -27.00
C GLU A 192 1.95 0.32 -27.85
N PRO A 193 1.97 -0.26 -29.07
CA PRO A 193 0.77 -0.34 -29.89
C PRO A 193 -0.26 -1.20 -29.17
N ASP A 194 -1.54 -0.85 -29.33
CA ASP A 194 -2.68 -1.56 -28.75
C ASP A 194 -2.68 -3.03 -29.21
N ASP A 195 -2.09 -3.92 -28.40
CA ASP A 195 -1.95 -5.36 -28.67
C ASP A 195 -3.27 -6.12 -28.48
N GLN A 196 -4.41 -5.43 -28.68
CA GLN A 196 -5.75 -6.01 -28.75
C GLN A 196 -5.90 -7.05 -29.89
N ALA A 197 -4.92 -7.17 -30.79
CA ALA A 197 -4.91 -8.16 -31.86
C ALA A 197 -4.41 -9.56 -31.42
N GLU A 198 -3.62 -9.70 -30.36
CA GLU A 198 -3.18 -11.03 -29.88
C GLU A 198 -4.21 -11.72 -28.97
N THR A 199 -5.09 -10.95 -28.32
CA THR A 199 -6.16 -11.50 -27.45
C THR A 199 -7.26 -12.23 -28.24
N ASP A 200 -7.36 -12.01 -29.56
CA ASP A 200 -8.34 -12.67 -30.43
C ASP A 200 -8.04 -14.17 -30.66
N ILE A 201 -6.81 -14.62 -30.40
CA ILE A 201 -6.42 -16.04 -30.51
C ILE A 201 -7.09 -16.88 -29.39
N LEU A 202 -7.39 -16.25 -28.25
CA LEU A 202 -8.13 -16.85 -27.13
C LEU A 202 -9.64 -16.65 -27.22
N SER A 203 -10.16 -16.15 -28.35
CA SER A 203 -11.60 -16.21 -28.61
C SER A 203 -12.10 -17.64 -28.42
N ILE A 204 -13.28 -17.80 -27.81
CA ILE A 204 -13.89 -19.11 -27.51
C ILE A 204 -13.96 -20.01 -28.76
N ALA A 205 -14.00 -19.40 -29.95
CA ALA A 205 -13.90 -20.08 -31.25
C ALA A 205 -12.57 -20.84 -31.44
N GLY A 206 -11.44 -20.30 -30.97
CA GLY A 206 -10.12 -20.95 -31.00
C GLY A 206 -9.98 -22.10 -29.99
N LEU A 207 -10.62 -21.98 -28.82
CA LEU A 207 -10.59 -23.01 -27.77
C LEU A 207 -11.46 -24.24 -28.09
N SER A 208 -12.42 -24.10 -29.02
CA SER A 208 -13.26 -25.22 -29.49
C SER A 208 -12.50 -26.37 -30.15
N GLN A 209 -11.24 -26.14 -30.51
CA GLN A 209 -10.34 -27.09 -31.17
C GLN A 209 -9.64 -28.03 -30.17
N TYR A 210 -9.66 -27.69 -28.89
CA TYR A 210 -9.02 -28.45 -27.82
C TYR A 210 -10.11 -29.20 -27.03
N ALA A 211 -9.89 -30.49 -26.78
CA ALA A 211 -10.74 -31.29 -25.92
C ALA A 211 -10.58 -30.82 -24.46
N LEU A 212 -11.31 -29.77 -24.09
CA LEU A 212 -11.32 -29.24 -22.74
C LEU A 212 -12.05 -30.21 -21.80
N PRO A 213 -11.56 -30.42 -20.55
CA PRO A 213 -12.24 -31.25 -19.56
C PRO A 213 -13.67 -30.78 -19.30
N GLU A 214 -14.60 -31.73 -19.16
CA GLU A 214 -15.98 -31.42 -18.78
C GLU A 214 -16.00 -30.65 -17.45
N GLY A 215 -16.55 -29.44 -17.47
CA GLY A 215 -16.60 -28.52 -16.32
C GLY A 215 -15.82 -27.21 -16.49
N PHE A 216 -14.93 -27.11 -17.47
CA PHE A 216 -14.19 -25.87 -17.72
C PHE A 216 -15.07 -24.81 -18.41
N LEU A 217 -15.87 -25.23 -19.40
CA LEU A 217 -16.81 -24.33 -20.11
C LEU A 217 -17.93 -23.81 -19.19
N SER A 218 -18.39 -24.60 -18.22
CA SER A 218 -19.43 -24.17 -17.26
C SER A 218 -18.91 -23.18 -16.23
N ALA A 219 -17.61 -23.21 -15.91
CA ALA A 219 -16.97 -22.21 -15.06
C ALA A 219 -16.85 -20.86 -15.77
N ILE A 220 -16.51 -20.87 -17.08
CA ILE A 220 -16.37 -19.65 -17.90
C ILE A 220 -17.73 -19.03 -18.25
N SER A 221 -18.78 -19.84 -18.44
CA SER A 221 -20.12 -19.33 -18.74
C SER A 221 -20.83 -18.78 -17.49
N ARG A 222 -20.61 -19.37 -16.31
CA ARG A 222 -21.15 -18.82 -15.05
C ARG A 222 -20.60 -17.46 -14.68
N SER A 223 -19.34 -17.17 -15.02
CA SER A 223 -18.77 -15.84 -14.80
C SER A 223 -19.29 -14.76 -15.78
N ARG A 224 -20.06 -15.14 -16.82
CA ARG A 224 -20.72 -14.18 -17.71
C ARG A 224 -22.23 -14.06 -17.48
N GLU A 225 -22.90 -15.09 -16.94
CA GLU A 225 -24.34 -15.03 -16.65
C GLU A 225 -24.69 -14.14 -15.44
N ASP A 226 -23.74 -13.86 -14.54
CA ASP A 226 -23.94 -12.89 -13.44
C ASP A 226 -23.86 -11.41 -13.90
N ASP A 227 -23.45 -11.15 -15.16
CA ASP A 227 -23.33 -9.80 -15.74
C ASP A 227 -24.50 -9.41 -16.69
N GLU A 228 -25.51 -10.27 -16.84
CA GLU A 228 -26.73 -9.95 -17.59
C GLU A 228 -28.01 -10.26 -16.79
N LEU A 229 -28.31 -9.40 -15.80
CA LEU A 229 -29.70 -9.18 -15.38
C LEU A 229 -30.25 -7.96 -16.14
N PRO A 230 -31.31 -8.13 -16.96
CA PRO A 230 -31.72 -7.14 -17.94
C PRO A 230 -32.52 -5.99 -17.31
N GLU A 231 -32.15 -4.75 -17.63
CA GLU A 231 -33.13 -3.67 -17.75
C GLU A 231 -34.22 -4.13 -18.73
N ARG A 232 -35.45 -4.27 -18.24
CA ARG A 232 -36.64 -4.29 -19.11
C ARG A 232 -37.54 -3.12 -18.76
N ASP A 233 -37.35 -2.10 -19.59
CA ASP A 233 -38.33 -1.33 -20.34
C ASP A 233 -39.63 -0.82 -19.70
N ARG A 234 -39.82 0.47 -19.99
CA ARG A 234 -41.05 1.26 -20.03
C ARG A 234 -42.27 0.49 -20.57
N ALA A 235 -43.37 0.63 -19.85
CA ALA A 235 -44.67 1.02 -20.39
C ALA A 235 -45.34 1.95 -19.39
#